data_AF-A0A399RHT7-F1
#
_entry.id   AF-A0A399RHT7-F1
#
_cell.length_a   1.000
_cell.length_b   1.000
_cell.length_c   1.000
_cell.angle_alpha   90.00
_cell.angle_beta   90.00
_cell.angle_gamma   90.00
#
_symmetry.space_group_name_H-M   'P 1'
#
loop_
_entity.id
_entity.type
_entity.pdbx_description
1 polymer ?
#
loop_
_entity_poly.entity_id
_entity_poly.type
_entity_poly.pdbx_seq_one_letter_code
_entity_poly.pdbx_strand_id
1 'polypeptide(L)'
;MTPADPTRQTPVWPIVVFILVALAYGLSQAGPALGGDLRGSDDMMRMQQVRDLIAGQSWSDVDQSRLMTQEGGAMHWSRLPDLFLAAIVLLAQPLTGREMAEGLAVTIWPLMQLCWVLTALTACLRRLNTPLSGQLAGIFFFCTSAAIANFLPGRIDHHGLGVALILTAFACLLSPRRSARSAAIAAICVAAMITVAIENLPAAGLIIAGFSTAWLIRGEAEASRLRAFGATLIIAALLAYVVDAPGAGGQRGVCDAYGQSHFVSLLVGGAGLAAIATVMPNTPDWRARLLAVAMAGGVTLVSFIAINPACIGSPYAALPGSVREGWLNVVTEARPFSTVFIEDTALAVFFYGVTFAGLAAAIIGYRLSPPSKRLSHAALLVLLGVMTLVMMWQLRAASLTHAIAAIASGYLFGYLFSNWRETRGAGPALMLLAGALVVSPSGWTMVRHLLPQGSTGERLAAADCRTGKAYRQIAAAPRIIVFTPIDLGAPLIYYTRNYATAAPYHRNADAIELTLDVFRGPTEEARAKIATTGATHLLFCPRLGELQGYAAAAPEGFAADLLAGRLPNWLVPLYRPPEGEEGPIVYTVAFDRN
;
A
#
# COMPACT_ATOMS: atom_id res chain seq x y z
N MET A 1 -29.12 -36.22 -10.38
CA MET A 1 -28.93 -35.45 -9.13
C MET A 1 -27.58 -34.75 -9.21
N THR A 2 -27.55 -33.43 -9.40
CA THR A 2 -26.31 -32.64 -9.24
C THR A 2 -25.84 -32.76 -7.80
N PRO A 3 -24.60 -33.20 -7.52
CA PRO A 3 -24.10 -33.20 -6.14
C PRO A 3 -24.21 -31.78 -5.61
N ALA A 4 -24.87 -31.64 -4.45
CA ALA A 4 -25.07 -30.35 -3.80
C ALA A 4 -23.71 -29.69 -3.57
N ASP A 5 -23.55 -28.45 -4.03
CA ASP A 5 -22.35 -27.64 -3.81
C ASP A 5 -22.08 -27.53 -2.29
N PRO A 6 -21.03 -28.19 -1.76
CA PRO A 6 -20.79 -28.26 -0.31
C PRO A 6 -20.54 -26.86 0.30
N THR A 7 -20.25 -25.86 -0.53
CA THR A 7 -20.08 -24.47 -0.08
C THR A 7 -21.40 -23.77 0.30
N ARG A 8 -22.56 -24.26 -0.16
CA ARG A 8 -23.87 -23.70 0.24
C ARG A 8 -24.33 -24.13 1.63
N GLN A 9 -23.74 -25.18 2.21
CA GLN A 9 -24.11 -25.72 3.52
C GLN A 9 -23.15 -25.31 4.65
N THR A 10 -22.11 -24.53 4.35
CA THR A 10 -21.14 -24.13 5.38
C THR A 10 -21.73 -22.99 6.22
N PRO A 11 -21.85 -23.15 7.55
CA PRO A 11 -22.37 -22.07 8.40
C PRO A 11 -21.48 -20.84 8.28
N VAL A 12 -22.10 -19.66 8.11
CA VAL A 12 -21.38 -18.40 7.94
C VAL A 12 -21.01 -17.78 9.30
N TRP A 13 -21.75 -18.12 10.36
CA TRP A 13 -21.56 -17.53 11.68
C TRP A 13 -20.12 -17.67 12.26
N PRO A 14 -19.36 -18.77 12.07
CA PRO A 14 -17.99 -18.85 12.62
C PRO A 14 -17.06 -17.84 11.96
N ILE A 15 -17.28 -17.56 10.67
CA ILE A 15 -16.53 -16.57 9.92
C ILE A 15 -16.88 -15.17 10.43
N VAL A 16 -18.17 -14.89 10.64
CA VAL A 16 -18.61 -13.62 11.22
C VAL A 16 -17.98 -13.41 12.58
N VAL A 17 -17.98 -14.42 13.45
CA VAL A 17 -17.32 -14.35 14.76
C VAL A 17 -15.82 -14.05 14.62
N PHE A 18 -15.10 -14.74 13.74
CA PHE A 18 -13.67 -14.48 13.51
C PHE A 18 -13.40 -13.06 13.00
N ILE A 19 -14.23 -12.56 12.09
CA ILE A 19 -14.13 -11.17 11.61
C ILE A 19 -14.39 -10.21 12.77
N LEU A 20 -15.42 -10.43 13.58
CA LEU A 20 -15.72 -9.60 14.74
C LEU A 20 -14.58 -9.62 15.77
N VAL A 21 -13.93 -10.77 16.00
CA VAL A 21 -12.75 -10.86 16.88
C VAL A 21 -11.58 -10.05 16.30
N ALA A 22 -11.31 -10.14 15.01
CA ALA A 22 -10.26 -9.34 14.36
C ALA A 22 -10.55 -7.83 14.45
N LEU A 23 -11.82 -7.44 14.25
CA LEU A 23 -12.26 -6.04 14.39
C LEU A 23 -12.18 -5.56 15.85
N ALA A 24 -12.59 -6.38 16.82
CA ALA A 24 -12.48 -6.06 18.24
C ALA A 24 -11.01 -5.91 18.67
N TYR A 25 -10.11 -6.77 18.17
CA TYR A 25 -8.68 -6.61 18.39
C TYR A 25 -8.15 -5.30 17.78
N GLY A 26 -8.52 -4.99 16.53
CA GLY A 26 -8.18 -3.72 15.91
C GLY A 26 -8.69 -2.52 16.69
N LEU A 27 -9.94 -2.55 17.16
CA LEU A 27 -10.55 -1.51 17.99
C LEU A 27 -9.85 -1.35 19.34
N SER A 28 -9.35 -2.43 19.94
CA SER A 28 -8.59 -2.33 21.19
C SER A 28 -7.30 -1.51 21.06
N GLN A 29 -6.80 -1.33 19.83
CA GLN A 29 -5.62 -0.52 19.50
C GLN A 29 -5.96 0.91 19.04
N ALA A 30 -7.22 1.36 19.19
CA ALA A 30 -7.67 2.65 18.65
C ALA A 30 -7.24 3.86 19.48
N GLY A 31 -6.77 3.69 20.72
CA GLY A 31 -6.46 4.79 21.65
C GLY A 31 -5.63 5.93 21.02
N PRO A 32 -4.43 5.64 20.45
CA PRO A 32 -3.61 6.68 19.80
C PRO A 32 -4.32 7.35 18.62
N ALA A 33 -4.99 6.57 17.77
CA ALA A 33 -5.70 7.07 16.59
C ALA A 33 -6.88 7.98 16.96
N LEU A 34 -7.64 7.63 18.00
CA LEU A 34 -8.69 8.49 18.57
C LEU A 34 -8.13 9.78 19.17
N GLY A 35 -6.88 9.75 19.66
CA GLY A 35 -6.12 10.92 20.09
C GLY A 35 -5.52 11.74 18.95
N GLY A 36 -5.71 11.33 17.69
CA GLY A 36 -5.20 12.01 16.50
C GLY A 36 -3.81 11.56 16.04
N ASP A 37 -3.19 10.58 16.70
CA ASP A 37 -1.89 10.06 16.28
C ASP A 37 -2.04 9.11 15.08
N LEU A 38 -1.29 9.38 14.03
CA LEU A 38 -1.22 8.56 12.83
C LEU A 38 0.12 7.85 12.76
N ARG A 39 0.12 6.71 12.09
CA ARG A 39 1.25 5.79 12.22
C ARG A 39 2.40 6.07 11.24
N GLY A 40 2.21 6.92 10.23
CA GLY A 40 3.17 7.13 9.14
C GLY A 40 2.98 8.47 8.44
N SER A 41 3.99 8.89 7.68
CA SER A 41 3.99 10.18 6.97
C SER A 41 2.88 10.24 5.92
N ASP A 42 2.62 9.14 5.22
CA ASP A 42 1.58 9.07 4.18
C ASP A 42 0.17 9.15 4.80
N ASP A 43 -0.03 8.53 5.96
CA ASP A 43 -1.26 8.65 6.73
C ASP A 43 -1.53 10.12 7.13
N MET A 44 -0.49 10.81 7.62
CA MET A 44 -0.57 12.21 8.04
C MET A 44 -0.87 13.15 6.88
N MET A 45 -0.18 12.97 5.75
CA MET A 45 -0.40 13.79 4.56
C MET A 45 -1.76 13.50 3.92
N ARG A 46 -2.21 12.25 3.92
CA ARG A 46 -3.57 11.89 3.51
C ARG A 46 -4.62 12.63 4.34
N MET A 47 -4.47 12.64 5.66
CA MET A 47 -5.41 13.35 6.53
C MET A 47 -5.33 14.86 6.30
N GLN A 48 -4.14 15.42 6.03
CA GLN A 48 -4.00 16.82 5.65
C GLN A 48 -4.74 17.13 4.34
N GLN A 49 -4.60 16.30 3.30
CA GLN A 49 -5.33 16.43 2.04
C GLN A 49 -6.87 16.37 2.23
N VAL A 50 -7.35 15.54 3.16
CA VAL A 50 -8.77 15.50 3.58
C VAL A 50 -9.20 16.80 4.27
N ARG A 51 -8.37 17.33 5.17
CA ARG A 51 -8.64 18.61 5.84
C ARG A 51 -8.74 19.75 4.85
N ASP A 52 -7.87 19.78 3.85
CA ASP A 52 -7.85 20.82 2.83
C ASP A 52 -9.08 20.72 1.91
N LEU A 53 -9.52 19.49 1.55
CA LEU A 53 -10.80 19.28 0.86
C LEU A 53 -11.99 19.88 1.62
N ILE A 54 -12.08 19.55 2.92
CA ILE A 54 -13.17 20.02 3.79
C ILE A 54 -13.09 21.55 3.96
N ALA A 55 -11.88 22.12 3.94
CA ALA A 55 -11.65 23.56 4.03
C ALA A 55 -11.91 24.33 2.72
N GLY A 56 -12.29 23.63 1.63
CA GLY A 56 -12.69 24.24 0.36
C GLY A 56 -11.67 24.13 -0.77
N GLN A 57 -10.58 23.35 -0.60
CA GLN A 57 -9.70 23.02 -1.72
C GLN A 57 -10.48 22.27 -2.80
N SER A 58 -10.22 22.60 -4.07
CA SER A 58 -10.88 21.94 -5.20
C SER A 58 -10.67 20.43 -5.15
N TRP A 59 -11.67 19.68 -5.59
CA TRP A 59 -11.56 18.23 -5.77
C TRP A 59 -10.39 17.83 -6.68
N SER A 60 -10.14 18.58 -7.76
CA SER A 60 -9.06 18.28 -8.69
C SER A 60 -7.69 18.80 -8.27
N ASP A 61 -7.62 19.57 -7.18
CA ASP A 61 -6.38 20.10 -6.64
C ASP A 61 -5.89 19.17 -5.54
N VAL A 62 -4.74 18.54 -5.72
CA VAL A 62 -4.07 17.66 -4.74
C VAL A 62 -2.75 18.26 -4.26
N ASP A 63 -2.55 19.55 -4.48
CA ASP A 63 -1.38 20.28 -4.01
C ASP A 63 -1.39 20.41 -2.50
N GLN A 64 -0.23 20.16 -1.88
CA GLN A 64 0.02 20.34 -0.47
C GLN A 64 0.92 21.56 -0.29
N SER A 65 0.40 22.76 -0.59
CA SER A 65 1.12 24.06 -0.58
C SER A 65 1.88 24.40 0.70
N ARG A 66 1.61 23.70 1.81
CA ARG A 66 2.38 23.83 3.05
C ARG A 66 3.74 23.15 3.01
N LEU A 67 3.96 22.29 2.01
CA LEU A 67 5.27 21.86 1.53
C LEU A 67 5.78 22.95 0.59
N MET A 68 6.66 23.82 1.11
CA MET A 68 7.26 24.94 0.37
C MET A 68 8.40 24.46 -0.54
N THR A 69 8.14 23.43 -1.34
CA THR A 69 9.10 22.84 -2.28
C THR A 69 9.06 23.61 -3.60
N GLN A 70 10.19 23.69 -4.31
CA GLN A 70 10.26 24.43 -5.57
C GLN A 70 9.45 23.75 -6.68
N GLU A 71 9.32 22.43 -6.58
CA GLU A 71 8.65 21.54 -7.51
C GLU A 71 7.12 21.50 -7.30
N GLY A 72 6.63 22.06 -6.19
CA GLY A 72 5.23 22.04 -5.77
C GLY A 72 4.87 20.83 -4.89
N GLY A 73 3.71 20.90 -4.23
CA GLY A 73 3.25 19.90 -3.26
C GLY A 73 2.27 18.87 -3.82
N ALA A 74 2.13 18.76 -5.15
CA ALA A 74 1.11 17.92 -5.78
C ALA A 74 1.32 16.42 -5.51
N MET A 75 0.43 15.84 -4.70
CA MET A 75 0.45 14.41 -4.40
C MET A 75 0.15 13.56 -5.66
N HIS A 76 0.73 12.37 -5.71
CA HIS A 76 0.49 11.40 -6.80
C HIS A 76 -0.75 10.51 -6.54
N TRP A 77 -1.42 10.70 -5.41
CA TRP A 77 -2.60 9.96 -5.01
C TRP A 77 -3.88 10.65 -5.45
N SER A 78 -4.89 9.85 -5.82
CA SER A 78 -6.24 10.37 -6.04
C SER A 78 -6.93 10.76 -4.73
N ARG A 79 -8.00 11.56 -4.86
CA ARG A 79 -8.94 11.86 -3.77
C ARG A 79 -9.98 10.78 -3.51
N LEU A 80 -9.97 9.66 -4.24
CA LEU A 80 -10.95 8.60 -4.05
C LEU A 80 -10.97 8.05 -2.60
N PRO A 81 -9.82 7.79 -1.94
CA PRO A 81 -9.81 7.40 -0.52
C PRO A 81 -10.30 8.52 0.41
N ASP A 82 -10.03 9.77 0.06
CA ASP A 82 -10.37 10.95 0.87
C ASP A 82 -11.88 11.07 1.09
N LEU A 83 -12.71 10.63 0.13
CA LEU A 83 -14.18 10.64 0.24
C LEU A 83 -14.67 9.90 1.48
N PHE A 84 -14.10 8.73 1.76
CA PHE A 84 -14.53 7.90 2.89
C PHE A 84 -14.16 8.55 4.22
N LEU A 85 -12.95 9.12 4.30
CA LEU A 85 -12.49 9.84 5.48
C LEU A 85 -13.31 11.11 5.70
N ALA A 86 -13.46 11.94 4.66
CA ALA A 86 -14.23 13.19 4.72
C ALA A 86 -15.69 12.93 5.10
N ALA A 87 -16.32 11.89 4.57
CA ALA A 87 -17.69 11.53 4.94
C ALA A 87 -17.81 11.19 6.44
N ILE A 88 -16.89 10.40 6.99
CA ILE A 88 -16.90 10.07 8.43
C ILE A 88 -16.69 11.32 9.27
N VAL A 89 -15.72 12.18 8.90
CA VAL A 89 -15.45 13.44 9.61
C VAL A 89 -16.68 14.34 9.60
N LEU A 90 -17.27 14.60 8.43
CA LEU A 90 -18.40 15.52 8.28
C LEU A 90 -19.66 15.02 9.01
N LEU A 91 -19.89 13.70 9.07
CA LEU A 91 -21.02 13.12 9.78
C LEU A 91 -20.82 13.10 11.30
N ALA A 92 -19.59 12.87 11.78
CA ALA A 92 -19.29 12.77 13.21
C ALA A 92 -19.06 14.15 13.87
N GLN A 93 -18.48 15.10 13.14
CA GLN A 93 -18.08 16.42 13.65
C GLN A 93 -19.18 17.18 14.41
N PRO A 94 -20.46 17.20 13.98
CA PRO A 94 -21.51 17.90 14.72
C PRO A 94 -21.77 17.33 16.12
N LEU A 95 -21.43 16.06 16.36
CA LEU A 95 -21.69 15.36 17.62
C LEU A 95 -20.47 15.32 18.54
N THR A 96 -19.27 15.25 17.97
CA THR A 96 -18.03 14.97 18.72
C THR A 96 -16.99 16.08 18.64
N GLY A 97 -17.20 17.10 17.80
CA GLY A 97 -16.17 18.08 17.46
C GLY A 97 -15.17 17.54 16.44
N ARG A 98 -14.37 18.45 15.84
CA ARG A 98 -13.49 18.11 14.71
C ARG A 98 -12.40 17.10 15.08
N GLU A 99 -11.69 17.31 16.18
CA GLU A 99 -10.56 16.45 16.58
C GLU A 99 -11.00 14.98 16.76
N MET A 100 -12.07 14.76 17.54
CA MET A 100 -12.61 13.41 17.73
C MET A 100 -13.21 12.85 16.44
N ALA A 101 -13.84 13.65 15.59
CA ALA A 101 -14.36 13.18 14.30
C ALA A 101 -13.25 12.71 13.35
N GLU A 102 -12.11 13.40 13.31
CA GLU A 102 -10.92 12.94 12.60
C GLU A 102 -10.37 11.65 13.23
N GLY A 103 -10.25 11.59 14.56
CA GLY A 103 -9.86 10.37 15.29
C GLY A 103 -10.76 9.15 15.00
N LEU A 104 -12.07 9.38 14.91
CA LEU A 104 -13.04 8.37 14.50
C LEU A 104 -12.85 7.96 13.03
N ALA A 105 -12.63 8.89 12.11
CA ALA A 105 -12.39 8.58 10.70
C ALA A 105 -11.18 7.68 10.51
N VAL A 106 -10.06 8.01 11.16
CA VAL A 106 -8.80 7.26 11.06
C VAL A 106 -8.81 5.94 11.85
N THR A 107 -9.87 5.68 12.62
CA THR A 107 -10.14 4.41 13.30
C THR A 107 -11.13 3.55 12.52
N ILE A 108 -12.27 4.12 12.11
CA ILE A 108 -13.38 3.41 11.48
C ILE A 108 -12.99 2.98 10.06
N TRP A 109 -12.36 3.86 9.28
CA TRP A 109 -12.05 3.58 7.88
C TRP A 109 -11.13 2.36 7.70
N PRO A 110 -10.00 2.22 8.42
CA PRO A 110 -9.15 1.03 8.31
C PRO A 110 -9.87 -0.25 8.75
N LEU A 111 -10.72 -0.19 9.78
CA LEU A 111 -11.51 -1.34 10.25
C LEU A 111 -12.61 -1.74 9.25
N MET A 112 -13.24 -0.77 8.56
CA MET A 112 -14.14 -1.05 7.45
C MET A 112 -13.42 -1.78 6.31
N GLN A 113 -12.21 -1.33 5.96
CA GLN A 113 -11.38 -2.03 4.98
C GLN A 113 -10.97 -3.42 5.45
N LEU A 114 -10.68 -3.62 6.74
CA LEU A 114 -10.39 -4.95 7.31
C LEU A 114 -11.57 -5.90 7.11
N CYS A 115 -12.78 -5.44 7.46
CA CYS A 115 -14.01 -6.22 7.26
C CYS A 115 -14.21 -6.58 5.77
N TRP A 116 -13.98 -5.62 4.87
CA TRP A 116 -14.04 -5.83 3.44
C TRP A 116 -13.03 -6.89 2.99
N VAL A 117 -11.76 -6.75 3.35
CA VAL A 117 -10.69 -7.68 2.95
C VAL A 117 -10.93 -9.09 3.47
N LEU A 118 -11.31 -9.26 4.74
CA LEU A 118 -11.60 -10.59 5.30
C LEU A 118 -12.82 -11.24 4.61
N THR A 119 -13.81 -10.43 4.24
CA THR A 119 -14.97 -10.91 3.45
C THR A 119 -14.56 -11.34 2.04
N ALA A 120 -13.73 -10.54 1.35
CA ALA A 120 -13.23 -10.84 0.02
C ALA A 120 -12.31 -12.07 0.01
N LEU A 121 -11.40 -12.18 0.99
CA LEU A 121 -10.53 -13.34 1.22
C LEU A 121 -11.35 -14.61 1.43
N THR A 122 -12.37 -14.54 2.28
CA THR A 122 -13.31 -15.66 2.49
C THR A 122 -14.04 -16.03 1.20
N ALA A 123 -14.47 -15.05 0.41
CA ALA A 123 -15.11 -15.28 -0.87
C ALA A 123 -14.17 -16.00 -1.86
N CYS A 124 -12.88 -15.65 -1.88
CA CYS A 124 -11.86 -16.36 -2.66
C CYS A 124 -11.75 -17.83 -2.22
N LEU A 125 -11.54 -18.09 -0.93
CA LEU A 125 -11.41 -19.45 -0.37
C LEU A 125 -12.65 -20.30 -0.66
N ARG A 126 -13.86 -19.74 -0.49
CA ARG A 126 -15.11 -20.43 -0.85
C ARG A 126 -15.18 -20.77 -2.33
N ARG A 127 -14.79 -19.85 -3.22
CA ARG A 127 -14.81 -20.08 -4.68
C ARG A 127 -13.76 -21.13 -5.12
N LEU A 128 -12.70 -21.29 -4.34
CA LEU A 128 -11.71 -22.38 -4.44
C LEU A 128 -12.18 -23.70 -3.82
N ASN A 129 -13.40 -23.78 -3.28
CA ASN A 129 -13.95 -24.95 -2.61
C ASN A 129 -13.19 -25.35 -1.33
N THR A 130 -12.60 -24.38 -0.63
CA THR A 130 -11.91 -24.62 0.64
C THR A 130 -12.93 -24.92 1.77
N PRO A 131 -12.70 -25.96 2.60
CA PRO A 131 -13.56 -26.25 3.76
C PRO A 131 -13.50 -25.14 4.81
N LEU A 132 -14.45 -25.13 5.76
CA LEU A 132 -14.52 -24.10 6.80
C LEU A 132 -13.22 -23.95 7.60
N SER A 133 -12.54 -25.07 7.93
CA SER A 133 -11.24 -25.05 8.62
C SER A 133 -10.20 -24.22 7.87
N GLY A 134 -10.10 -24.40 6.55
CA GLY A 134 -9.21 -23.63 5.70
C GLY A 134 -9.64 -22.18 5.52
N GLN A 135 -10.95 -21.90 5.53
CA GLN A 135 -11.47 -20.52 5.52
C GLN A 135 -11.05 -19.76 6.78
N LEU A 136 -11.26 -20.36 7.96
CA LEU A 136 -10.87 -19.77 9.25
C LEU A 136 -9.35 -19.64 9.38
N ALA A 137 -8.60 -20.66 8.94
CA ALA A 137 -7.14 -20.61 8.92
C ALA A 137 -6.62 -19.50 7.99
N GLY A 138 -7.21 -19.32 6.80
CA GLY A 138 -6.83 -18.23 5.90
C GLY A 138 -7.06 -16.84 6.51
N ILE A 139 -8.18 -16.64 7.23
CA ILE A 139 -8.44 -15.40 7.99
C ILE A 139 -7.37 -15.21 9.07
N PHE A 140 -7.08 -16.26 9.85
CA PHE A 140 -6.07 -16.22 10.90
C PHE A 140 -4.66 -15.92 10.34
N PHE A 141 -4.28 -16.55 9.24
CA PHE A 141 -3.01 -16.30 8.57
C PHE A 141 -2.93 -14.87 8.02
N PHE A 142 -4.01 -14.33 7.46
CA PHE A 142 -4.04 -12.93 7.07
C PHE A 142 -3.76 -12.01 8.28
N CYS A 143 -4.50 -12.21 9.38
CA CYS A 143 -4.41 -11.38 10.58
C CYS A 143 -3.06 -11.50 11.32
N THR A 144 -2.31 -12.57 11.12
CA THR A 144 -0.97 -12.78 11.73
C THR A 144 0.19 -12.47 10.77
N SER A 145 -0.11 -12.10 9.52
CA SER A 145 0.88 -11.69 8.51
C SER A 145 1.19 -10.19 8.56
N ALA A 146 2.22 -9.74 7.85
CA ALA A 146 2.51 -8.31 7.68
C ALA A 146 1.35 -7.49 7.07
N ALA A 147 0.43 -8.11 6.32
CA ALA A 147 -0.67 -7.41 5.66
C ALA A 147 -1.58 -6.68 6.64
N ILE A 148 -1.76 -7.23 7.86
CA ILE A 148 -2.64 -6.66 8.89
C ILE A 148 -2.24 -5.23 9.28
N ALA A 149 -0.97 -4.86 9.11
CA ALA A 149 -0.45 -3.56 9.50
C ALA A 149 -1.18 -2.39 8.82
N ASN A 150 -1.70 -2.59 7.60
CA ASN A 150 -2.41 -1.55 6.82
C ASN A 150 -3.87 -1.34 7.23
N PHE A 151 -4.35 -2.11 8.20
CA PHE A 151 -5.75 -2.09 8.63
C PHE A 151 -5.92 -1.71 10.10
N LEU A 152 -4.81 -1.39 10.77
CA LEU A 152 -4.82 -0.96 12.15
C LEU A 152 -5.25 0.51 12.25
N PRO A 153 -5.92 0.93 13.34
CA PRO A 153 -6.25 2.34 13.53
C PRO A 153 -5.05 3.26 13.36
N GLY A 154 -5.28 4.38 12.67
CA GLY A 154 -4.25 5.35 12.29
C GLY A 154 -3.47 5.02 11.02
N ARG A 155 -3.82 3.93 10.30
CA ARG A 155 -3.28 3.57 8.97
C ARG A 155 -4.34 3.79 7.90
N ILE A 156 -4.33 4.96 7.29
CA ILE A 156 -5.31 5.43 6.32
C ILE A 156 -4.75 5.60 4.90
N ASP A 157 -3.50 5.19 4.68
CA ASP A 157 -2.87 5.18 3.37
C ASP A 157 -3.51 4.20 2.36
N HIS A 158 -3.08 4.25 1.09
CA HIS A 158 -3.71 3.56 -0.06
C HIS A 158 -3.58 2.04 -0.05
N HIS A 159 -2.65 1.45 0.72
CA HIS A 159 -2.37 0.02 0.69
C HIS A 159 -3.58 -0.86 1.06
N GLY A 160 -4.31 -0.50 2.12
CA GLY A 160 -5.46 -1.29 2.57
C GLY A 160 -6.57 -1.39 1.52
N LEU A 161 -6.86 -0.27 0.84
CA LEU A 161 -7.87 -0.19 -0.20
C LEU A 161 -7.41 -0.95 -1.45
N GLY A 162 -6.11 -0.88 -1.79
CA GLY A 162 -5.51 -1.70 -2.85
C GLY A 162 -5.76 -3.19 -2.65
N VAL A 163 -5.49 -3.72 -1.45
CA VAL A 163 -5.74 -5.14 -1.11
C VAL A 163 -7.25 -5.47 -1.21
N ALA A 164 -8.13 -4.60 -0.71
CA ALA A 164 -9.58 -4.80 -0.79
C ALA A 164 -10.08 -4.92 -2.23
N LEU A 165 -9.61 -4.03 -3.10
CA LEU A 165 -9.96 -4.04 -4.52
C LEU A 165 -9.42 -5.29 -5.22
N ILE A 166 -8.16 -5.67 -4.96
CA ILE A 166 -7.53 -6.82 -5.61
C ILE A 166 -8.23 -8.12 -5.23
N LEU A 167 -8.48 -8.35 -3.93
CA LEU A 167 -9.19 -9.56 -3.51
C LEU A 167 -10.64 -9.58 -3.99
N THR A 168 -11.30 -8.42 -4.11
CA THR A 168 -12.65 -8.35 -4.68
C THR A 168 -12.67 -8.71 -6.15
N ALA A 169 -11.74 -8.16 -6.94
CA ALA A 169 -11.59 -8.47 -8.35
C ALA A 169 -11.19 -9.94 -8.57
N PHE A 170 -10.28 -10.46 -7.75
CA PHE A 170 -9.86 -11.86 -7.80
C PHE A 170 -11.00 -12.81 -7.41
N ALA A 171 -11.75 -12.52 -6.34
CA ALA A 171 -12.96 -13.25 -6.03
C ALA A 171 -13.88 -13.26 -7.25
N CYS A 172 -14.15 -12.09 -7.83
CA CYS A 172 -14.98 -11.94 -9.03
C CYS A 172 -14.50 -12.76 -10.21
N LEU A 173 -13.18 -12.88 -10.44
CA LEU A 173 -12.58 -13.78 -11.43
C LEU A 173 -12.85 -15.26 -11.12
N LEU A 174 -12.79 -15.65 -9.84
CA LEU A 174 -13.08 -17.00 -9.35
C LEU A 174 -14.59 -17.37 -9.32
N SER A 175 -15.49 -16.43 -9.64
CA SER A 175 -16.94 -16.64 -9.53
C SER A 175 -17.41 -17.86 -10.35
N PRO A 176 -18.03 -18.88 -9.72
CA PRO A 176 -18.53 -20.04 -10.43
C PRO A 176 -19.72 -19.70 -11.34
N ARG A 177 -20.48 -18.64 -11.00
CA ARG A 177 -21.61 -18.15 -11.79
C ARG A 177 -21.19 -17.49 -13.11
N ARG A 178 -19.93 -17.06 -13.22
CA ARG A 178 -19.35 -16.43 -14.43
C ARG A 178 -20.23 -15.31 -15.01
N SER A 179 -20.88 -14.53 -14.14
CA SER A 179 -21.88 -13.56 -14.57
C SER A 179 -21.26 -12.25 -15.04
N ALA A 180 -21.97 -11.56 -15.94
CA ALA A 180 -21.63 -10.19 -16.35
C ALA A 180 -21.44 -9.24 -15.15
N ARG A 181 -22.26 -9.40 -14.10
CA ARG A 181 -22.14 -8.63 -12.85
C ARG A 181 -20.77 -8.80 -12.19
N SER A 182 -20.24 -10.03 -12.10
CA SER A 182 -18.91 -10.21 -11.48
C SER A 182 -17.80 -9.65 -12.37
N ALA A 183 -17.98 -9.67 -13.69
CA ALA A 183 -17.08 -9.01 -14.63
C ALA A 183 -17.09 -7.48 -14.46
N ALA A 184 -18.27 -6.87 -14.37
CA ALA A 184 -18.43 -5.43 -14.17
C ALA A 184 -17.78 -4.97 -12.84
N ILE A 185 -18.03 -5.69 -11.74
CA ILE A 185 -17.39 -5.39 -10.45
C ILE A 185 -15.87 -5.48 -10.56
N ALA A 186 -15.32 -6.52 -11.19
CA ALA A 186 -13.88 -6.66 -11.35
C ALA A 186 -13.27 -5.53 -12.20
N ALA A 187 -13.94 -5.11 -13.27
CA ALA A 187 -13.50 -4.00 -14.11
C ALA A 187 -13.51 -2.66 -13.38
N ILE A 188 -14.53 -2.41 -12.54
CA ILE A 188 -14.57 -1.24 -11.64
C ILE A 188 -13.40 -1.30 -10.66
N CYS A 189 -13.14 -2.45 -10.04
CA CYS A 189 -12.00 -2.62 -9.15
C CYS A 189 -10.66 -2.37 -9.86
N VAL A 190 -10.50 -2.82 -11.11
CA VAL A 190 -9.29 -2.58 -11.92
C VAL A 190 -9.07 -1.10 -12.17
N ALA A 191 -10.11 -0.35 -12.57
CA ALA A 191 -9.99 1.10 -12.71
C ALA A 191 -9.68 1.79 -11.38
N ALA A 192 -10.37 1.38 -10.30
CA ALA A 192 -10.16 1.89 -8.95
C ALA A 192 -8.73 1.63 -8.42
N MET A 193 -8.14 0.47 -8.72
CA MET A 193 -6.77 0.12 -8.31
C MET A 193 -5.76 1.15 -8.81
N ILE A 194 -5.86 1.52 -10.10
CA ILE A 194 -4.89 2.41 -10.75
C ILE A 194 -5.01 3.85 -10.25
N THR A 195 -6.22 4.34 -10.01
CA THR A 195 -6.43 5.68 -9.42
C THR A 195 -6.05 5.74 -7.94
N VAL A 196 -6.22 4.64 -7.18
CA VAL A 196 -5.82 4.59 -5.77
C VAL A 196 -4.30 4.57 -5.62
N ALA A 197 -3.62 3.69 -6.34
CA ALA A 197 -2.16 3.62 -6.35
C ALA A 197 -1.66 2.81 -7.56
N ILE A 198 -0.67 3.36 -8.27
CA ILE A 198 -0.11 2.70 -9.44
C ILE A 198 0.64 1.40 -9.09
N GLU A 199 1.03 1.23 -7.83
CA GLU A 199 1.62 0.00 -7.28
C GLU A 199 0.72 -1.24 -7.50
N ASN A 200 -0.59 -1.03 -7.68
CA ASN A 200 -1.54 -2.09 -7.98
C ASN A 200 -1.53 -2.52 -9.47
N LEU A 201 -0.76 -1.84 -10.34
CA LEU A 201 -0.71 -2.09 -11.78
C LEU A 201 -0.41 -3.55 -12.13
N PRO A 202 0.57 -4.24 -11.50
CA PRO A 202 0.81 -5.66 -11.77
C PRO A 202 -0.43 -6.52 -11.48
N ALA A 203 -1.15 -6.26 -10.38
CA ALA A 203 -2.34 -7.01 -10.01
C ALA A 203 -3.51 -6.71 -10.97
N ALA A 204 -3.72 -5.44 -11.33
CA ALA A 204 -4.71 -5.02 -12.31
C ALA A 204 -4.52 -5.72 -13.66
N GLY A 205 -3.27 -5.75 -14.16
CA GLY A 205 -2.91 -6.45 -15.39
C GLY A 205 -3.21 -7.95 -15.33
N LEU A 206 -2.91 -8.61 -14.21
CA LEU A 206 -3.20 -10.04 -14.02
C LEU A 206 -4.69 -10.35 -13.91
N ILE A 207 -5.50 -9.44 -13.36
CA ILE A 207 -6.96 -9.59 -13.39
C ILE A 207 -7.47 -9.51 -14.83
N ILE A 208 -7.05 -8.50 -15.61
CA ILE A 208 -7.41 -8.37 -17.04
C ILE A 208 -7.00 -9.62 -17.82
N ALA A 209 -5.75 -10.08 -17.61
CA ALA A 209 -5.23 -11.31 -18.22
C ALA A 209 -6.03 -12.55 -17.78
N GLY A 210 -6.47 -12.61 -16.53
CA GLY A 210 -7.28 -13.71 -15.98
C GLY A 210 -8.65 -13.84 -16.67
N PHE A 211 -9.35 -12.73 -16.90
CA PHE A 211 -10.62 -12.75 -17.66
C PHE A 211 -10.38 -13.14 -19.12
N SER A 212 -9.32 -12.62 -19.74
CA SER A 212 -8.93 -12.96 -21.11
C SER A 212 -8.58 -14.45 -21.26
N THR A 213 -7.83 -14.99 -20.29
CA THR A 213 -7.44 -16.42 -20.24
C THR A 213 -8.65 -17.31 -19.99
N ALA A 214 -9.62 -16.87 -19.17
CA ALA A 214 -10.85 -17.62 -18.98
C ALA A 214 -11.62 -17.79 -20.30
N TRP A 215 -11.74 -16.72 -21.09
CA TRP A 215 -12.36 -16.78 -22.42
C TRP A 215 -11.53 -17.59 -23.43
N LEU A 216 -10.20 -17.45 -23.43
CA LEU A 216 -9.32 -18.26 -24.25
C LEU A 216 -9.60 -19.76 -24.09
N ILE A 217 -9.71 -20.21 -22.83
CA ILE A 217 -9.89 -21.63 -22.49
C ILE A 217 -11.34 -22.09 -22.68
N ARG A 218 -12.33 -21.29 -22.27
CA ARG A 218 -13.74 -21.73 -22.18
C ARG A 218 -14.63 -21.19 -23.31
N GLY A 219 -14.11 -20.30 -24.15
CA GLY A 219 -14.80 -19.76 -25.32
C GLY A 219 -16.11 -19.06 -25.00
N GLU A 220 -17.15 -19.45 -25.74
CA GLU A 220 -18.51 -18.90 -25.66
C GLU A 220 -19.05 -18.78 -24.23
N ALA A 221 -18.72 -19.75 -23.37
CA ALA A 221 -19.15 -19.76 -21.97
C ALA A 221 -18.65 -18.55 -21.13
N GLU A 222 -17.65 -17.82 -21.60
CA GLU A 222 -17.14 -16.59 -20.97
C GLU A 222 -17.34 -15.35 -21.84
N ALA A 223 -17.91 -15.46 -23.05
CA ALA A 223 -18.02 -14.34 -23.98
C ALA A 223 -18.85 -13.18 -23.41
N SER A 224 -20.04 -13.47 -22.86
CA SER A 224 -20.87 -12.45 -22.20
C SER A 224 -20.13 -11.75 -21.04
N ARG A 225 -19.36 -12.53 -20.28
CA ARG A 225 -18.59 -12.04 -19.13
C ARG A 225 -17.41 -11.16 -19.57
N LEU A 226 -16.65 -11.57 -20.58
CA LEU A 226 -15.53 -10.79 -21.12
C LEU A 226 -16.03 -9.49 -21.77
N ARG A 227 -17.16 -9.54 -22.48
CA ARG A 227 -17.81 -8.36 -23.06
C ARG A 227 -18.20 -7.35 -21.98
N ALA A 228 -18.86 -7.80 -20.93
CA ALA A 228 -19.23 -6.95 -19.80
C ALA A 228 -18.00 -6.38 -19.07
N PHE A 229 -16.93 -7.18 -18.92
CA PHE A 229 -15.67 -6.71 -18.34
C PHE A 229 -15.06 -5.58 -19.17
N GLY A 230 -14.87 -5.80 -20.47
CA GLY A 230 -14.28 -4.80 -21.37
C GLY A 230 -15.11 -3.51 -21.45
N ALA A 231 -16.42 -3.62 -21.64
CA ALA A 231 -17.32 -2.45 -21.70
C ALA A 231 -17.33 -1.67 -20.39
N THR A 232 -17.36 -2.36 -19.24
CA THR A 232 -17.32 -1.69 -17.93
C THR A 232 -15.95 -1.05 -17.69
N LEU A 233 -14.86 -1.67 -18.14
CA LEU A 233 -13.51 -1.13 -17.97
C LEU A 233 -13.36 0.21 -18.68
N ILE A 234 -13.91 0.34 -19.89
CA ILE A 234 -13.93 1.60 -20.65
C ILE A 234 -14.62 2.70 -19.82
N ILE A 235 -15.83 2.42 -19.35
CA ILE A 235 -16.65 3.40 -18.61
C ILE A 235 -15.98 3.76 -17.29
N ALA A 236 -15.52 2.76 -16.53
CA ALA A 236 -14.89 2.97 -15.24
C ALA A 236 -13.55 3.70 -15.35
N ALA A 237 -12.72 3.37 -16.36
CA ALA A 237 -11.47 4.06 -16.64
C ALA A 237 -11.71 5.53 -17.03
N LEU A 238 -12.69 5.80 -17.90
CA LEU A 238 -13.06 7.16 -18.28
C LEU A 238 -13.55 7.97 -17.09
N LEU A 239 -14.47 7.43 -16.29
CA LEU A 239 -15.00 8.12 -15.12
C LEU A 239 -13.89 8.38 -14.09
N ALA A 240 -13.06 7.38 -13.80
CA ALA A 240 -11.92 7.53 -12.91
C ALA A 240 -10.97 8.61 -13.43
N TYR A 241 -10.62 8.59 -14.73
CA TYR A 241 -9.72 9.58 -15.31
C TYR A 241 -10.28 11.00 -15.21
N VAL A 242 -11.54 11.20 -15.60
CA VAL A 242 -12.20 12.52 -15.58
C VAL A 242 -12.32 13.09 -14.16
N VAL A 243 -12.63 12.23 -13.19
CA VAL A 243 -12.81 12.63 -11.79
C VAL A 243 -11.47 12.81 -11.08
N ASP A 244 -10.45 12.04 -11.41
CA ASP A 244 -9.15 12.13 -10.74
C ASP A 244 -8.41 13.44 -11.10
N ALA A 245 -7.46 13.86 -10.26
CA ALA A 245 -6.70 15.09 -10.47
C ALA A 245 -5.82 15.03 -11.73
N PRO A 246 -5.66 16.14 -12.49
CA PRO A 246 -6.18 17.50 -12.28
C PRO A 246 -7.61 17.73 -12.86
N GLY A 247 -8.41 16.69 -13.06
CA GLY A 247 -9.75 16.80 -13.62
C GLY A 247 -9.80 16.69 -15.15
N ALA A 248 -10.97 16.99 -15.72
CA ALA A 248 -11.20 16.92 -17.17
C ALA A 248 -10.33 17.91 -17.96
N GLY A 249 -9.69 17.43 -19.03
CA GLY A 249 -8.92 18.28 -19.95
C GLY A 249 -7.47 18.54 -19.56
N GLY A 250 -7.05 18.20 -18.33
CA GLY A 250 -5.65 18.29 -17.94
C GLY A 250 -4.80 17.18 -18.59
N GLN A 251 -3.68 17.55 -19.22
CA GLN A 251 -2.72 16.57 -19.71
C GLN A 251 -1.98 15.92 -18.52
N ARG A 252 -1.79 14.60 -18.58
CA ARG A 252 -1.15 13.79 -17.51
C ARG A 252 -0.05 12.92 -18.09
N GLY A 253 1.09 13.54 -18.41
CA GLY A 253 2.30 12.86 -18.88
C GLY A 253 3.09 12.15 -17.78
N VAL A 254 2.43 11.58 -16.77
CA VAL A 254 3.06 11.00 -15.57
C VAL A 254 2.98 9.47 -15.55
N CYS A 255 3.96 8.84 -14.90
CA CYS A 255 4.06 7.38 -14.78
C CYS A 255 3.83 6.88 -13.33
N ASP A 256 3.83 7.79 -12.36
CA ASP A 256 3.73 7.51 -10.92
C ASP A 256 2.29 7.64 -10.37
N ALA A 257 1.35 8.06 -11.22
CA ALA A 257 -0.07 8.21 -10.93
C ALA A 257 -0.92 7.73 -12.13
N TYR A 258 -2.24 7.89 -12.07
CA TYR A 258 -3.15 7.53 -13.17
C TYR A 258 -3.04 8.49 -14.38
N GLY A 259 -1.93 8.38 -15.11
CA GLY A 259 -1.57 9.17 -16.28
C GLY A 259 -2.23 8.73 -17.60
N GLN A 260 -1.97 9.50 -18.67
CA GLN A 260 -2.57 9.30 -20.00
C GLN A 260 -2.26 7.93 -20.61
N SER A 261 -1.03 7.43 -20.46
CA SER A 261 -0.62 6.12 -20.99
C SER A 261 -1.42 4.98 -20.36
N HIS A 262 -1.64 5.04 -19.04
CA HIS A 262 -2.49 4.11 -18.29
C HIS A 262 -3.95 4.21 -18.75
N PHE A 263 -4.48 5.43 -18.83
CA PHE A 263 -5.86 5.67 -19.24
C PHE A 263 -6.16 5.13 -20.64
N VAL A 264 -5.34 5.52 -21.64
CA VAL A 264 -5.49 5.05 -23.01
C VAL A 264 -5.36 3.54 -23.09
N SER A 265 -4.43 2.93 -22.35
CA SER A 265 -4.28 1.48 -22.31
C SER A 265 -5.51 0.75 -21.75
N LEU A 266 -6.13 1.29 -20.69
CA LEU A 266 -7.36 0.70 -20.16
C LEU A 266 -8.53 0.84 -21.14
N LEU A 267 -8.63 1.96 -21.87
CA LEU A 267 -9.62 2.14 -22.92
C LEU A 267 -9.42 1.17 -24.09
N VAL A 268 -8.21 1.12 -24.65
CA VAL A 268 -7.85 0.28 -25.79
C VAL A 268 -7.98 -1.20 -25.44
N GLY A 269 -7.46 -1.61 -24.28
CA GLY A 269 -7.60 -2.97 -23.77
C GLY A 269 -9.05 -3.34 -23.51
N GLY A 270 -9.82 -2.47 -22.85
CA GLY A 270 -11.25 -2.68 -22.61
C GLY A 270 -12.05 -2.80 -23.90
N ALA A 271 -11.80 -1.92 -24.88
CA ALA A 271 -12.43 -1.94 -26.20
C ALA A 271 -12.06 -3.20 -26.99
N GLY A 272 -10.78 -3.60 -26.99
CA GLY A 272 -10.31 -4.82 -27.63
C GLY A 272 -11.01 -6.06 -27.07
N LEU A 273 -11.07 -6.20 -25.74
CA LEU A 273 -11.74 -7.33 -25.10
C LEU A 273 -13.26 -7.34 -25.35
N ALA A 274 -13.91 -6.17 -25.30
CA ALA A 274 -15.34 -6.05 -25.59
C ALA A 274 -15.65 -6.40 -27.05
N ALA A 275 -14.85 -5.92 -28.00
CA ALA A 275 -14.99 -6.18 -29.43
C ALA A 275 -14.78 -7.66 -29.75
N ILE A 276 -13.70 -8.27 -29.24
CA ILE A 276 -13.41 -9.71 -29.43
C ILE A 276 -14.60 -10.54 -28.92
N ALA A 277 -15.08 -10.27 -27.71
CA ALA A 277 -16.19 -11.02 -27.12
C ALA A 277 -17.55 -10.76 -27.80
N THR A 278 -17.64 -9.75 -28.66
CA THR A 278 -18.86 -9.41 -29.42
C THR A 278 -18.83 -9.99 -30.83
N VAL A 279 -17.69 -9.88 -31.52
CA VAL A 279 -17.52 -10.31 -32.92
C VAL A 279 -17.17 -11.79 -33.02
N MET A 280 -16.44 -12.33 -32.04
CA MET A 280 -15.92 -13.70 -32.04
C MET A 280 -16.49 -14.57 -30.89
N PRO A 281 -17.78 -14.47 -30.51
CA PRO A 281 -18.28 -15.14 -29.30
C PRO A 281 -18.18 -16.67 -29.37
N ASN A 282 -18.32 -17.23 -30.58
CA ASN A 282 -18.45 -18.67 -30.80
C ASN A 282 -17.21 -19.28 -31.47
N THR A 283 -16.10 -18.55 -31.57
CA THR A 283 -14.87 -19.05 -32.22
C THR A 283 -14.39 -20.31 -31.51
N PRO A 284 -14.36 -21.50 -32.13
CA PRO A 284 -14.04 -22.75 -31.43
C PRO A 284 -12.54 -22.96 -31.24
N ASP A 285 -11.71 -22.48 -32.18
CA ASP A 285 -10.27 -22.66 -32.17
C ASP A 285 -9.58 -21.74 -31.13
N TRP A 286 -8.85 -22.36 -30.20
CA TRP A 286 -8.11 -21.65 -29.16
C TRP A 286 -6.96 -20.82 -29.73
N ARG A 287 -6.39 -21.18 -30.88
CA ARG A 287 -5.28 -20.42 -31.50
C ARG A 287 -5.79 -19.09 -32.05
N ALA A 288 -6.95 -19.09 -32.72
CA ALA A 288 -7.62 -17.87 -33.15
C ALA A 288 -7.97 -16.95 -31.96
N ARG A 289 -8.46 -17.52 -30.85
CA ARG A 289 -8.72 -16.76 -29.61
C ARG A 289 -7.44 -16.17 -29.02
N LEU A 290 -6.35 -16.95 -28.99
CA LEU A 290 -5.06 -16.49 -28.50
C LEU A 290 -4.54 -15.34 -29.36
N LEU A 291 -4.59 -15.48 -30.68
CA LEU A 291 -4.19 -14.43 -31.61
C LEU A 291 -5.01 -13.15 -31.41
N ALA A 292 -6.33 -13.26 -31.26
CA ALA A 292 -7.19 -12.11 -30.98
C ALA A 292 -6.80 -11.39 -29.68
N VAL A 293 -6.63 -12.13 -28.58
CA VAL A 293 -6.21 -11.54 -27.29
C VAL A 293 -4.79 -10.97 -27.37
N ALA A 294 -3.88 -11.64 -28.06
CA ALA A 294 -2.51 -11.17 -28.26
C ALA A 294 -2.46 -9.89 -29.10
N MET A 295 -3.27 -9.78 -30.15
CA MET A 295 -3.40 -8.54 -30.93
C MET A 295 -3.97 -7.40 -30.08
N ALA A 296 -5.04 -7.63 -29.31
CA ALA A 296 -5.58 -6.60 -28.41
C ALA A 296 -4.56 -6.17 -27.34
N GLY A 297 -3.83 -7.13 -26.76
CA GLY A 297 -2.74 -6.85 -25.82
C GLY A 297 -1.58 -6.09 -26.46
N GLY A 298 -1.19 -6.47 -27.68
CA GLY A 298 -0.15 -5.79 -28.46
C GLY A 298 -0.52 -4.34 -28.79
N VAL A 299 -1.74 -4.10 -29.28
CA VAL A 299 -2.25 -2.74 -29.55
C VAL A 299 -2.33 -1.92 -28.26
N THR A 300 -2.73 -2.54 -27.14
CA THR A 300 -2.74 -1.89 -25.83
C THR A 300 -1.33 -1.47 -25.40
N LEU A 301 -0.34 -2.37 -25.50
CA LEU A 301 1.04 -2.09 -25.17
C LEU A 301 1.64 -1.00 -26.07
N VAL A 302 1.42 -1.08 -27.38
CA VAL A 302 1.86 -0.06 -28.34
C VAL A 302 1.24 1.29 -27.99
N SER A 303 -0.05 1.33 -27.63
CA SER A 303 -0.73 2.56 -27.21
C SER A 303 -0.14 3.13 -25.92
N PHE A 304 0.18 2.29 -24.92
CA PHE A 304 0.86 2.70 -23.69
C PHE A 304 2.18 3.43 -24.01
N ILE A 305 3.02 2.77 -24.81
CA ILE A 305 4.37 3.23 -25.15
C ILE A 305 4.31 4.48 -26.01
N ALA A 306 3.43 4.53 -27.02
CA ALA A 306 3.31 5.66 -27.93
C ALA A 306 2.85 6.94 -27.22
N ILE A 307 2.01 6.82 -26.18
CA ILE A 307 1.49 7.96 -25.44
C ILE A 307 2.53 8.51 -24.45
N ASN A 308 3.25 7.63 -23.74
CA ASN A 308 4.31 8.06 -22.83
C ASN A 308 5.48 7.06 -22.81
N PRO A 309 6.47 7.20 -23.72
CA PRO A 309 7.60 6.28 -23.81
C PRO A 309 8.45 6.23 -22.53
N ALA A 310 8.47 7.32 -21.76
CA ALA A 310 9.23 7.40 -20.51
C ALA A 310 8.74 6.39 -19.46
N CYS A 311 7.47 5.96 -19.52
CA CYS A 311 6.92 4.98 -18.59
C CYS A 311 7.43 3.53 -18.82
N ILE A 312 8.31 3.29 -19.81
CA ILE A 312 9.09 2.03 -19.87
C ILE A 312 10.17 2.01 -18.79
N GLY A 313 10.69 3.19 -18.43
CA GLY A 313 11.68 3.34 -17.36
C GLY A 313 11.06 3.21 -15.97
N SER A 314 11.94 3.18 -14.97
CA SER A 314 11.52 3.29 -13.56
C SER A 314 10.78 4.61 -13.33
N PRO A 315 9.69 4.65 -12.54
CA PRO A 315 9.08 5.92 -12.12
C PRO A 315 10.04 6.82 -11.33
N TYR A 316 11.14 6.24 -10.82
CA TYR A 316 12.22 6.93 -10.11
C TYR A 316 13.44 7.23 -10.99
N ALA A 317 13.34 7.01 -12.31
CA ALA A 317 14.49 7.19 -13.23
C ALA A 317 15.01 8.63 -13.24
N ALA A 318 14.12 9.60 -13.02
CA ALA A 318 14.46 11.02 -12.97
C ALA A 318 15.07 11.48 -11.63
N LEU A 319 15.07 10.63 -10.58
CA LEU A 319 15.65 11.02 -9.30
C LEU A 319 17.18 11.13 -9.41
N PRO A 320 17.78 12.22 -8.87
CA PRO A 320 19.23 12.35 -8.74
C PRO A 320 19.85 11.17 -7.98
N GLY A 321 21.11 10.86 -8.28
CA GLY A 321 21.84 9.76 -7.62
C GLY A 321 21.94 9.96 -6.10
N SER A 322 22.22 11.19 -5.68
CA SER A 322 22.24 11.66 -4.29
C SER A 322 20.94 11.33 -3.54
N VAL A 323 19.78 11.62 -4.15
CA VAL A 323 18.44 11.34 -3.62
C VAL A 323 18.17 9.84 -3.55
N ARG A 324 18.57 9.09 -4.58
CA ARG A 324 18.37 7.64 -4.62
C ARG A 324 19.16 6.93 -3.52
N GLU A 325 20.43 7.25 -3.38
CA GLU A 325 21.33 6.64 -2.38
C GLU A 325 21.06 7.18 -0.98
N GLY A 326 20.85 8.49 -0.86
CA GLY A 326 20.71 9.18 0.42
C GLY A 326 19.33 9.07 1.06
N TRP A 327 18.28 8.81 0.28
CA TRP A 327 16.90 8.72 0.75
C TRP A 327 16.18 7.45 0.25
N LEU A 328 15.98 7.26 -1.06
CA LEU A 328 15.10 6.19 -1.56
C LEU A 328 15.54 4.78 -1.14
N ASN A 329 16.84 4.47 -1.24
CA ASN A 329 17.37 3.14 -0.91
C ASN A 329 17.34 2.83 0.60
N VAL A 330 17.26 3.86 1.45
CA VAL A 330 17.19 3.69 2.90
C VAL A 330 15.75 3.59 3.42
N VAL A 331 14.75 4.00 2.63
CA VAL A 331 13.32 3.78 2.92
C VAL A 331 13.06 2.28 3.04
N THR A 332 12.64 1.82 4.22
CA THR A 332 12.50 0.39 4.56
C THR A 332 11.70 -0.41 3.55
N GLU A 333 10.61 0.16 3.03
CA GLU A 333 9.71 -0.52 2.11
C GLU A 333 10.24 -0.61 0.67
N ALA A 334 11.10 0.31 0.24
CA ALA A 334 11.64 0.35 -1.12
C ALA A 334 12.82 -0.62 -1.32
N ARG A 335 13.26 -1.31 -0.26
CA ARG A 335 14.44 -2.17 -0.27
C ARG A 335 14.19 -3.48 -1.02
N PRO A 336 15.17 -3.95 -1.82
CA PRO A 336 15.10 -5.26 -2.46
C PRO A 336 15.39 -6.39 -1.48
N PHE A 337 15.00 -7.61 -1.87
CA PHE A 337 15.22 -8.84 -1.11
C PHE A 337 16.65 -8.98 -0.59
N SER A 338 17.65 -8.75 -1.44
CA SER A 338 19.07 -8.89 -1.07
C SER A 338 19.47 -7.97 0.09
N THR A 339 19.06 -6.71 0.04
CA THR A 339 19.36 -5.72 1.08
C THR A 339 18.66 -6.10 2.39
N VAL A 340 17.38 -6.46 2.34
CA VAL A 340 16.63 -6.87 3.54
C VAL A 340 17.26 -8.12 4.16
N PHE A 341 17.67 -9.10 3.34
CA PHE A 341 18.27 -10.34 3.82
C PHE A 341 19.65 -10.14 4.47
N ILE A 342 20.46 -9.22 3.94
CA ILE A 342 21.81 -8.94 4.46
C ILE A 342 21.74 -8.09 5.74
N GLU A 343 20.89 -7.05 5.75
CA GLU A 343 20.83 -6.08 6.86
C GLU A 343 19.91 -6.52 8.01
N ASP A 344 18.86 -7.31 7.72
CA ASP A 344 17.89 -7.76 8.72
C ASP A 344 17.36 -9.17 8.37
N THR A 345 18.22 -10.19 8.54
CA THR A 345 17.90 -11.59 8.26
C THR A 345 16.63 -12.06 8.97
N ALA A 346 16.39 -11.62 10.20
CA ALA A 346 15.21 -11.99 10.98
C ALA A 346 13.92 -11.46 10.33
N LEU A 347 13.93 -10.20 9.89
CA LEU A 347 12.83 -9.61 9.11
C LEU A 347 12.64 -10.33 7.77
N ALA A 348 13.74 -10.58 7.05
CA ALA A 348 13.69 -11.29 5.77
C ALA A 348 13.07 -12.69 5.91
N VAL A 349 13.46 -13.44 6.94
CA VAL A 349 12.92 -14.78 7.21
C VAL A 349 11.42 -14.74 7.46
N PHE A 350 10.91 -13.75 8.19
CA PHE A 350 9.46 -13.61 8.36
C PHE A 350 8.75 -13.30 7.04
N PHE A 351 9.15 -12.24 6.34
CA PHE A 351 8.47 -11.78 5.13
C PHE A 351 8.56 -12.79 3.97
N TYR A 352 9.76 -13.25 3.66
CA TYR A 352 9.97 -14.15 2.54
C TYR A 352 9.61 -15.59 2.88
N GLY A 353 9.73 -16.01 4.15
CA GLY A 353 9.26 -17.32 4.61
C GLY A 353 7.75 -17.50 4.44
N VAL A 354 6.95 -16.52 4.89
CA VAL A 354 5.50 -16.51 4.67
C VAL A 354 5.16 -16.60 3.19
N THR A 355 5.86 -15.81 2.37
CA THR A 355 5.64 -15.75 0.93
C THR A 355 5.97 -17.07 0.23
N PHE A 356 7.13 -17.67 0.51
CA PHE A 356 7.54 -18.93 -0.11
C PHE A 356 6.69 -20.11 0.38
N ALA A 357 6.26 -20.12 1.64
CA ALA A 357 5.31 -21.10 2.14
C ALA A 357 3.95 -20.99 1.43
N GLY A 358 3.46 -19.77 1.21
CA GLY A 358 2.26 -19.51 0.41
C GLY A 358 2.40 -19.98 -1.04
N LEU A 359 3.56 -19.75 -1.67
CA LEU A 359 3.85 -20.24 -3.02
C LEU A 359 3.85 -21.76 -3.10
N ALA A 360 4.52 -22.43 -2.16
CA ALA A 360 4.49 -23.88 -2.05
C ALA A 360 3.05 -24.38 -1.88
N ALA A 361 2.26 -23.73 -1.02
CA ALA A 361 0.84 -24.04 -0.84
C ALA A 361 0.02 -23.85 -2.13
N ALA A 362 0.29 -22.80 -2.92
CA ALA A 362 -0.37 -22.57 -4.20
C ALA A 362 0.00 -23.62 -5.25
N ILE A 363 1.27 -24.02 -5.33
CA ILE A 363 1.76 -25.09 -6.21
C ILE A 363 1.09 -26.42 -5.85
N ILE A 364 1.12 -26.80 -4.57
CA ILE A 364 0.49 -28.03 -4.07
C ILE A 364 -1.03 -27.97 -4.34
N GLY A 365 -1.68 -26.83 -4.06
CA GLY A 365 -3.10 -26.64 -4.32
C GLY A 365 -3.45 -26.81 -5.79
N TYR A 366 -2.63 -26.28 -6.71
CA TYR A 366 -2.79 -26.50 -8.15
C TYR A 366 -2.69 -27.98 -8.53
N ARG A 367 -1.69 -28.70 -7.98
CA ARG A 367 -1.47 -30.13 -8.25
C ARG A 367 -2.61 -31.01 -7.73
N LEU A 368 -3.16 -30.68 -6.56
CA LEU A 368 -4.27 -31.39 -5.94
C LEU A 368 -5.63 -31.03 -6.56
N SER A 369 -5.72 -29.89 -7.26
CA SER A 369 -6.99 -29.42 -7.80
C SER A 369 -7.51 -30.30 -8.95
N PRO A 370 -8.82 -30.61 -8.98
CA PRO A 370 -9.41 -31.34 -10.10
C PRO A 370 -9.34 -30.52 -11.39
N PRO A 371 -9.37 -31.15 -12.58
CA PRO A 371 -9.27 -30.45 -13.87
C PRO A 371 -10.24 -29.27 -14.02
N SER A 372 -11.47 -29.38 -13.50
CA SER A 372 -12.49 -28.32 -13.54
C SER A 372 -12.14 -27.07 -12.72
N LYS A 373 -11.19 -27.16 -11.78
CA LYS A 373 -10.73 -26.09 -10.89
C LYS A 373 -9.28 -25.65 -11.14
N ARG A 374 -8.56 -26.32 -12.04
CA ARG A 374 -7.15 -26.01 -12.34
C ARG A 374 -6.93 -24.56 -12.75
N LEU A 375 -7.82 -23.99 -13.56
CA LEU A 375 -7.69 -22.59 -13.99
C LEU A 375 -7.79 -21.61 -12.81
N SER A 376 -8.64 -21.88 -11.83
CA SER A 376 -8.75 -21.05 -10.62
C SER A 376 -7.49 -21.12 -9.75
N HIS A 377 -6.90 -22.31 -9.61
CA HIS A 377 -5.67 -22.49 -8.85
C HIS A 377 -4.44 -21.97 -9.61
N ALA A 378 -4.43 -22.09 -10.95
CA ALA A 378 -3.42 -21.47 -11.79
C ALA A 378 -3.47 -19.94 -11.68
N ALA A 379 -4.67 -19.35 -11.67
CA ALA A 379 -4.82 -17.92 -11.47
C ALA A 379 -4.30 -17.46 -10.09
N LEU A 380 -4.55 -18.24 -9.03
CA LEU A 380 -3.98 -17.98 -7.70
C LEU A 380 -2.45 -18.08 -7.70
N LEU A 381 -1.90 -19.14 -8.30
CA LEU A 381 -0.47 -19.37 -8.39
C LEU A 381 0.25 -18.27 -9.20
N VAL A 382 -0.31 -17.87 -10.34
CA VAL A 382 0.25 -16.80 -11.18
C VAL A 382 0.17 -15.46 -10.45
N LEU A 383 -0.98 -15.14 -9.84
CA LEU A 383 -1.12 -13.90 -9.07
C LEU A 383 -0.10 -13.84 -7.92
N LEU A 384 0.00 -14.92 -7.13
CA LEU A 384 0.97 -14.98 -6.04
C LEU A 384 2.41 -14.93 -6.56
N GLY A 385 2.74 -15.70 -7.59
CA GLY A 385 4.08 -15.76 -8.19
C GLY A 385 4.56 -14.40 -8.67
N VAL A 386 3.73 -13.66 -9.41
CA VAL A 386 4.10 -12.33 -9.88
C VAL A 386 4.21 -11.34 -8.72
N MET A 387 3.29 -11.36 -7.75
CA MET A 387 3.43 -10.47 -6.57
C MET A 387 4.65 -10.81 -5.72
N THR A 388 5.07 -12.08 -5.66
CA THR A 388 6.35 -12.46 -5.05
C THR A 388 7.52 -11.82 -5.79
N LEU A 389 7.53 -11.83 -7.13
CA LEU A 389 8.60 -11.17 -7.90
C LEU A 389 8.63 -9.66 -7.65
N VAL A 390 7.47 -9.02 -7.58
CA VAL A 390 7.37 -7.59 -7.23
C VAL A 390 7.88 -7.36 -5.80
N MET A 391 7.54 -8.23 -4.84
CA MET A 391 8.03 -8.15 -3.47
C MET A 391 9.54 -8.37 -3.35
N MET A 392 10.12 -9.26 -4.16
CA MET A 392 11.55 -9.46 -4.22
C MET A 392 12.28 -8.22 -4.75
N TRP A 393 11.64 -7.45 -5.64
CA TRP A 393 12.13 -6.15 -6.05
C TRP A 393 11.95 -5.12 -4.93
N GLN A 394 10.78 -4.99 -4.33
CA GLN A 394 10.53 -4.04 -3.23
C GLN A 394 9.66 -4.64 -2.14
N LEU A 395 10.14 -4.58 -0.90
CA LEU A 395 9.43 -5.11 0.28
C LEU A 395 8.01 -4.53 0.43
N ARG A 396 7.74 -3.33 -0.08
CA ARG A 396 6.43 -2.67 -0.09
C ARG A 396 5.30 -3.57 -0.60
N ALA A 397 5.57 -4.45 -1.56
CA ALA A 397 4.54 -5.35 -2.10
C ALA A 397 4.12 -6.47 -1.12
N ALA A 398 4.78 -6.60 0.04
CA ALA A 398 4.51 -7.62 1.04
C ALA A 398 3.06 -7.66 1.51
N SER A 399 2.43 -6.49 1.69
CA SER A 399 1.03 -6.39 2.14
C SER A 399 0.10 -7.14 1.20
N LEU A 400 0.29 -6.98 -0.10
CA LEU A 400 -0.48 -7.65 -1.13
C LEU A 400 -0.10 -9.14 -1.24
N THR A 401 1.19 -9.44 -1.29
CA THR A 401 1.70 -10.80 -1.43
C THR A 401 1.24 -11.69 -0.28
N HIS A 402 1.32 -11.22 0.96
CA HIS A 402 0.86 -11.95 2.14
C HIS A 402 -0.65 -12.17 2.15
N ALA A 403 -1.44 -11.21 1.67
CA ALA A 403 -2.88 -11.38 1.57
C ALA A 403 -3.26 -12.52 0.60
N ILE A 404 -2.55 -12.63 -0.52
CA ILE A 404 -2.74 -13.72 -1.50
C ILE A 404 -2.17 -15.04 -0.95
N ALA A 405 -1.01 -15.01 -0.29
CA ALA A 405 -0.42 -16.17 0.36
C ALA A 405 -1.37 -16.77 1.41
N ALA A 406 -2.06 -15.95 2.19
CA ALA A 406 -3.05 -16.41 3.16
C ALA A 406 -4.20 -17.22 2.52
N ILE A 407 -4.60 -16.91 1.28
CA ILE A 407 -5.58 -17.71 0.52
C ILE A 407 -4.99 -19.08 0.17
N ALA A 408 -3.77 -19.12 -0.36
CA ALA A 408 -3.10 -20.38 -0.72
C ALA A 408 -2.85 -21.27 0.52
N SER A 409 -2.31 -20.68 1.59
CA SER A 409 -2.06 -21.34 2.86
C SER A 409 -3.35 -21.84 3.52
N GLY A 410 -4.42 -21.04 3.49
CA GLY A 410 -5.74 -21.43 4.00
C GLY A 410 -6.32 -22.63 3.23
N TYR A 411 -6.17 -22.64 1.90
CA TYR A 411 -6.56 -23.80 1.07
C TYR A 411 -5.81 -25.07 1.50
N LEU A 412 -4.47 -25.02 1.60
CA LEU A 412 -3.67 -26.19 1.94
C LEU A 412 -3.94 -26.67 3.37
N PHE A 413 -4.06 -25.75 4.33
CA PHE A 413 -4.45 -26.11 5.70
C PHE A 413 -5.81 -26.83 5.73
N GLY A 414 -6.80 -26.32 4.99
CA GLY A 414 -8.10 -26.95 4.87
C GLY A 414 -8.03 -28.38 4.34
N TYR A 415 -7.20 -28.60 3.32
CA TYR A 415 -6.95 -29.93 2.75
C TYR A 415 -6.32 -30.88 3.77
N LEU A 416 -5.25 -30.45 4.45
CA LEU A 416 -4.56 -31.25 5.47
C LEU A 416 -5.48 -31.59 6.64
N PHE A 417 -6.31 -30.64 7.06
CA PHE A 417 -7.28 -30.83 8.13
C PHE A 417 -8.36 -31.86 7.75
N SER A 418 -8.91 -31.78 6.53
CA SER A 418 -9.88 -32.77 6.05
C SER A 418 -9.27 -34.16 5.99
N ASN A 419 -8.05 -34.29 5.46
CA ASN A 419 -7.34 -35.57 5.40
C ASN A 419 -7.15 -36.17 6.81
N TRP A 420 -6.65 -35.39 7.78
CA TRP A 420 -6.53 -35.86 9.17
C TRP A 420 -7.89 -36.26 9.77
N ARG A 421 -8.95 -35.47 9.52
CA ARG A 421 -10.29 -35.73 10.05
C ARG A 421 -10.89 -37.03 9.49
N GLU A 422 -10.62 -37.35 8.23
CA GLU A 422 -11.12 -38.53 7.54
C GLU A 422 -10.32 -39.80 7.92
N THR A 423 -9.00 -39.72 7.97
CA THR A 423 -8.14 -40.90 8.18
C THR A 423 -7.84 -41.22 9.65
N ARG A 424 -7.85 -40.20 10.53
CA ARG A 424 -7.64 -40.32 11.99
C ARG A 424 -6.37 -41.06 12.45
N GLY A 425 -5.21 -40.71 11.88
CA GLY A 425 -3.91 -41.34 12.20
C GLY A 425 -2.80 -40.36 12.62
N ALA A 426 -1.74 -40.90 13.24
CA ALA A 426 -0.59 -40.11 13.71
C ALA A 426 0.18 -39.41 12.58
N GLY A 427 0.38 -40.08 11.44
CA GLY A 427 1.03 -39.48 10.26
C GLY A 427 0.27 -38.25 9.72
N PRO A 428 -1.02 -38.37 9.40
CA PRO A 428 -1.87 -37.23 9.02
C PRO A 428 -1.93 -36.11 10.08
N ALA A 429 -1.90 -36.46 11.38
CA ALA A 429 -1.84 -35.47 12.46
C ALA A 429 -0.51 -34.71 12.45
N LEU A 430 0.62 -35.40 12.27
CA LEU A 430 1.94 -34.79 12.14
C LEU A 430 2.03 -33.90 10.89
N MET A 431 1.47 -34.34 9.76
CA MET A 431 1.40 -33.55 8.53
C MET A 431 0.55 -32.28 8.72
N LEU A 432 -0.58 -32.38 9.43
CA LEU A 432 -1.40 -31.21 9.77
C LEU A 432 -0.62 -30.25 10.67
N LEU A 433 0.04 -30.73 11.72
CA LEU A 433 0.81 -29.89 12.64
C LEU A 433 1.99 -29.20 11.94
N ALA A 434 2.83 -29.97 11.24
CA ALA A 434 3.97 -29.43 10.49
C ALA A 434 3.51 -28.49 9.37
N GLY A 435 2.48 -28.88 8.63
CA GLY A 435 1.89 -28.05 7.59
C GLY A 435 1.33 -26.74 8.14
N ALA A 436 0.61 -26.78 9.27
CA ALA A 436 0.08 -25.60 9.94
C ALA A 436 1.19 -24.64 10.37
N LEU A 437 2.31 -25.14 10.90
CA LEU A 437 3.45 -24.32 11.27
C LEU A 437 4.12 -23.68 10.04
N VAL A 438 4.35 -24.45 8.98
CA VAL A 438 5.04 -23.97 7.78
C VAL A 438 4.21 -22.93 7.02
N VAL A 439 2.90 -23.15 6.84
CA VAL A 439 2.05 -22.24 6.04
C VAL A 439 1.53 -21.04 6.84
N SER A 440 1.66 -21.07 8.17
CA SER A 440 1.22 -20.00 9.06
C SER A 440 2.30 -18.94 9.24
N PRO A 441 1.97 -17.65 9.16
CA PRO A 441 2.87 -16.58 9.55
C PRO A 441 3.38 -16.69 10.99
N SER A 442 2.59 -17.24 11.92
CA SER A 442 3.04 -17.45 13.30
C SER A 442 4.24 -18.41 13.39
N GLY A 443 4.32 -19.41 12.51
CA GLY A 443 5.49 -20.31 12.47
C GLY A 443 6.75 -19.58 12.03
N TRP A 444 6.63 -18.69 11.03
CA TRP A 444 7.75 -17.85 10.59
C TRP A 444 8.12 -16.76 11.60
N THR A 445 7.16 -16.23 12.35
CA THR A 445 7.43 -15.36 13.50
C THR A 445 8.23 -16.09 14.57
N MET A 446 7.91 -17.36 14.85
CA MET A 446 8.70 -18.18 15.78
C MET A 446 10.16 -18.33 15.30
N VAL A 447 10.37 -18.64 14.02
CA VAL A 447 11.73 -18.73 13.46
C VAL A 447 12.44 -17.37 13.53
N ARG A 448 11.74 -16.28 13.21
CA ARG A 448 12.28 -14.92 13.34
C ARG A 448 12.81 -14.65 14.75
N HIS A 449 12.10 -15.04 15.80
CA HIS A 449 12.54 -14.82 17.19
C HIS A 449 13.74 -15.66 17.61
N LEU A 450 14.07 -16.72 16.88
CA LEU A 450 15.27 -17.54 17.12
C LEU A 450 16.53 -16.97 16.44
N LEU A 451 16.38 -15.97 15.57
CA LEU A 451 17.48 -15.36 14.84
C LEU A 451 17.96 -14.07 15.52
N PRO A 452 19.24 -13.69 15.34
CA PRO A 452 19.72 -12.36 15.73
C PRO A 452 18.84 -11.29 15.05
N GLN A 453 18.27 -10.39 15.85
CA GLN A 453 17.53 -9.27 15.29
C GLN A 453 18.53 -8.25 14.73
N GLY A 454 18.25 -7.68 13.55
CA GLY A 454 19.06 -6.59 13.01
C GLY A 454 19.02 -5.34 13.91
N SER A 455 19.90 -4.38 13.63
CA SER A 455 19.97 -3.08 14.35
C SER A 455 18.68 -2.24 14.25
N THR A 456 17.78 -2.59 13.32
CA THR A 456 16.39 -2.12 13.22
C THR A 456 15.53 -2.53 14.42
N GLY A 457 15.81 -3.70 15.03
CA GLY A 457 15.13 -4.23 16.22
C GLY A 457 15.54 -3.54 17.54
N GLU A 458 16.69 -2.85 17.54
CA GLU A 458 17.22 -2.09 18.67
C GLU A 458 16.80 -0.61 18.68
N ARG A 459 15.69 -0.23 18.01
CA ARG A 459 14.99 1.02 18.37
C ARG A 459 14.19 0.85 19.67
N LEU A 460 14.92 0.50 20.74
CA LEU A 460 14.47 0.63 22.11
C LEU A 460 14.15 2.11 22.36
N ALA A 461 12.84 2.40 22.47
CA ALA A 461 12.28 3.66 22.94
C ALA A 461 12.95 4.92 22.36
N ALA A 462 13.17 4.99 21.04
CA ALA A 462 13.48 6.28 20.41
C ALA A 462 12.25 7.18 20.60
N ALA A 463 12.45 8.40 21.12
CA ALA A 463 11.44 9.45 21.13
C ALA A 463 10.60 9.39 19.86
N ASP A 464 9.30 9.16 19.98
CA ASP A 464 8.41 9.27 18.83
C ASP A 464 8.17 10.76 18.55
N CYS A 465 9.15 11.35 17.87
CA CYS A 465 9.15 12.73 17.36
C CYS A 465 8.10 12.97 16.27
N ARG A 466 7.14 12.05 16.09
CA ARG A 466 6.04 12.12 15.12
C ARG A 466 4.66 12.03 15.79
N THR A 467 4.58 12.18 17.11
CA THR A 467 3.30 12.19 17.86
C THR A 467 2.74 13.60 18.04
N GLY A 468 1.42 13.70 18.21
CA GLY A 468 0.77 14.97 18.54
C GLY A 468 1.25 15.56 19.87
N LYS A 469 1.62 14.71 20.85
CA LYS A 469 2.24 15.19 22.10
C LYS A 469 3.53 15.96 21.81
N ALA A 470 4.39 15.43 20.93
CA ALA A 470 5.68 16.02 20.59
C ALA A 470 5.55 17.40 19.89
N TYR A 471 4.47 17.62 19.13
CA TYR A 471 4.25 18.88 18.41
C TYR A 471 3.36 19.88 19.14
N ARG A 472 2.78 19.54 20.29
CA ARG A 472 1.77 20.37 20.97
C ARG A 472 2.22 21.82 21.23
N GLN A 473 3.45 22.00 21.71
CA GLN A 473 3.98 23.34 21.98
C GLN A 473 4.33 24.09 20.68
N ILE A 474 4.86 23.37 19.68
CA ILE A 474 5.16 23.91 18.35
C ILE A 474 3.87 24.37 17.65
N ALA A 475 2.76 23.66 17.84
CA ALA A 475 1.44 24.00 17.31
C ALA A 475 0.84 25.27 17.95
N ALA A 476 1.20 25.55 19.21
CA ALA A 476 0.74 26.74 19.94
C ALA A 476 1.48 28.02 19.53
N ALA A 477 2.67 27.90 18.94
CA ALA A 477 3.45 29.03 18.46
C ALA A 477 2.85 29.66 17.19
N PRO A 478 3.22 30.92 16.86
CA PRO A 478 2.90 31.52 15.58
C PRO A 478 3.40 30.68 14.40
N ARG A 479 2.70 30.80 13.27
CA ARG A 479 3.03 30.07 12.05
C ARG A 479 4.41 30.48 11.53
N ILE A 480 5.27 29.49 11.26
CA ILE A 480 6.64 29.65 10.78
C ILE A 480 6.95 28.75 9.58
N ILE A 481 8.03 29.04 8.86
CA ILE A 481 8.57 28.20 7.79
C ILE A 481 9.80 27.48 8.34
N VAL A 482 9.78 26.14 8.29
CA VAL A 482 10.70 25.31 9.02
C VAL A 482 11.45 24.38 8.08
N PHE A 483 12.78 24.43 8.16
CA PHE A 483 13.66 23.43 7.57
C PHE A 483 13.67 22.19 8.46
N THR A 484 13.41 21.02 7.89
CA THR A 484 13.27 19.75 8.63
C THR A 484 14.10 18.65 7.99
N PRO A 485 14.51 17.61 8.73
CA PRO A 485 14.74 16.29 8.15
C PRO A 485 13.52 15.85 7.33
N ILE A 486 13.72 14.99 6.34
CA ILE A 486 12.69 14.63 5.37
C ILE A 486 11.50 13.99 6.09
N ASP A 487 11.76 13.11 7.06
CA ASP A 487 10.71 12.37 7.77
C ASP A 487 9.86 13.22 8.73
N LEU A 488 10.28 14.46 9.04
CA LEU A 488 9.56 15.35 9.96
C LEU A 488 8.66 16.37 9.26
N GLY A 489 8.71 16.48 7.93
CA GLY A 489 7.87 17.40 7.18
C GLY A 489 6.37 17.12 7.29
N ALA A 490 5.96 15.86 7.07
CA ALA A 490 4.56 15.46 7.16
C ALA A 490 3.99 15.59 8.60
N PRO A 491 4.67 15.12 9.67
CA PRO A 491 4.25 15.39 11.05
C PRO A 491 4.11 16.88 11.37
N LEU A 492 5.06 17.72 10.94
CA LEU A 492 5.00 19.16 11.18
C LEU A 492 3.74 19.76 10.54
N ILE A 493 3.45 19.41 9.29
CA ILE A 493 2.28 19.95 8.59
C ILE A 493 0.97 19.45 9.23
N TYR A 494 0.92 18.18 9.59
CA TYR A 494 -0.28 17.56 10.15
C TYR A 494 -0.62 18.06 11.56
N TYR A 495 0.34 18.21 12.47
CA TYR A 495 0.05 18.61 13.85
C TYR A 495 0.05 20.13 14.09
N THR A 496 0.57 20.92 13.16
CA THR A 496 0.73 22.37 13.36
C THR A 496 0.13 23.16 12.21
N ARG A 497 0.28 24.49 12.26
CA ARG A 497 -0.03 25.37 11.12
C ARG A 497 1.22 25.70 10.28
N ASN A 498 2.40 25.23 10.65
CA ASN A 498 3.68 25.61 10.05
C ASN A 498 3.88 25.10 8.62
N TYR A 499 4.86 25.66 7.93
CA TYR A 499 5.30 25.17 6.62
C TYR A 499 6.55 24.30 6.79
N ALA A 500 6.66 23.25 5.99
CA ALA A 500 7.85 22.41 5.89
C ALA A 500 8.50 22.61 4.53
N THR A 501 9.82 22.48 4.45
CA THR A 501 10.56 22.63 3.19
C THR A 501 10.90 21.29 2.53
N ALA A 502 10.71 20.17 3.21
CA ALA A 502 10.93 18.83 2.69
C ALA A 502 9.99 17.81 3.34
N ALA A 503 9.64 16.75 2.62
CA ALA A 503 8.87 15.61 3.08
C ALA A 503 9.18 14.38 2.19
N PRO A 504 8.84 13.14 2.59
CA PRO A 504 9.34 11.94 1.92
C PRO A 504 8.52 11.59 0.66
N TYR A 505 8.49 12.51 -0.30
CA TYR A 505 7.77 12.36 -1.56
C TYR A 505 8.71 12.53 -2.75
N HIS A 506 8.75 11.54 -3.65
CA HIS A 506 9.67 11.52 -4.78
C HIS A 506 9.43 12.65 -5.80
N ARG A 507 8.29 13.34 -5.72
CA ARG A 507 8.01 14.55 -6.51
C ARG A 507 8.71 15.80 -5.98
N ASN A 508 9.33 15.73 -4.81
CA ASN A 508 10.07 16.80 -4.16
C ASN A 508 11.57 16.47 -4.12
N ALA A 509 12.12 16.05 -5.26
CA ALA A 509 13.49 15.56 -5.38
C ALA A 509 14.54 16.63 -5.05
N ASP A 510 14.37 17.87 -5.51
CA ASP A 510 15.29 18.98 -5.26
C ASP A 510 15.24 19.39 -3.78
N ALA A 511 14.04 19.39 -3.19
CA ALA A 511 13.89 19.62 -1.75
C ALA A 511 14.59 18.52 -0.91
N ILE A 512 14.43 17.25 -1.30
CA ILE A 512 15.10 16.13 -0.65
C ILE A 512 16.62 16.22 -0.82
N GLU A 513 17.10 16.53 -2.03
CA GLU A 513 18.53 16.71 -2.32
C GLU A 513 19.14 17.82 -1.47
N LEU A 514 18.49 18.98 -1.42
CA LEU A 514 18.93 20.10 -0.59
C LEU A 514 18.94 19.73 0.90
N THR A 515 17.96 18.97 1.39
CA THR A 515 17.95 18.47 2.76
C THR A 515 19.15 17.57 3.06
N LEU A 516 19.47 16.65 2.15
CA LEU A 516 20.65 15.79 2.27
C LEU A 516 21.94 16.61 2.28
N ASP A 517 22.06 17.56 1.36
CA ASP A 517 23.23 18.44 1.22
C ASP A 517 23.44 19.35 2.43
N VAL A 518 22.37 19.86 3.04
CA VAL A 518 22.45 20.67 4.26
C VAL A 518 22.91 19.83 5.45
N PHE A 519 22.28 18.69 5.69
CA PHE A 519 22.57 17.90 6.89
C PHE A 519 23.90 17.14 6.81
N ARG A 520 24.36 16.77 5.61
CA ARG A 520 25.63 16.07 5.40
C ARG A 520 26.79 17.03 5.08
N GLY A 521 26.50 18.26 4.68
CA GLY A 521 27.50 19.27 4.35
C GLY A 521 28.05 20.02 5.57
N PRO A 522 29.03 20.92 5.37
CA PRO A 522 29.62 21.73 6.44
C PRO A 522 28.63 22.67 7.11
N THR A 523 28.77 22.86 8.42
CA THR A 523 27.92 23.75 9.24
C THR A 523 27.96 25.22 8.76
N GLU A 524 29.10 25.66 8.22
CA GLU A 524 29.30 27.02 7.70
C GLU A 524 28.45 27.31 6.46
N GLU A 525 28.18 26.29 5.63
CA GLU A 525 27.37 26.41 4.42
C GLU A 525 25.87 26.22 4.69
N ALA A 526 25.53 25.52 5.78
CA ALA A 526 24.15 25.12 6.10
C ALA A 526 23.20 26.33 6.16
N ARG A 527 23.60 27.44 6.78
CA ARG A 527 22.77 28.65 6.89
C ARG A 527 22.39 29.22 5.51
N ALA A 528 23.35 29.34 4.61
CA ALA A 528 23.13 29.91 3.28
C ALA A 528 22.20 29.01 2.45
N LYS A 529 22.40 27.69 2.53
CA LYS A 529 21.55 26.69 1.85
C LYS A 529 20.13 26.65 2.43
N ILE A 530 19.96 26.73 3.75
CA ILE A 530 18.63 26.83 4.37
C ILE A 530 17.91 28.10 3.91
N ALA A 531 18.61 29.22 3.78
CA ALA A 531 18.03 30.50 3.35
C ALA A 531 17.33 30.43 1.99
N THR A 532 17.83 29.60 1.06
CA THR A 532 17.28 29.50 -0.31
C THR A 532 15.86 28.92 -0.34
N THR A 533 15.46 28.22 0.73
CA THR A 533 14.11 27.66 0.90
C THR A 533 13.10 28.67 1.48
N GLY A 534 13.58 29.81 1.98
CA GLY A 534 12.78 30.74 2.77
C GLY A 534 12.48 30.27 4.21
N ALA A 535 13.06 29.14 4.65
CA ALA A 535 12.95 28.71 6.04
C ALA A 535 13.57 29.74 6.99
N THR A 536 12.82 30.04 8.05
CA THR A 536 13.23 30.95 9.13
C THR A 536 13.61 30.19 10.39
N HIS A 537 13.31 28.91 10.44
CA HIS A 537 13.51 28.04 11.59
C HIS A 537 14.05 26.69 11.14
N LEU A 538 14.76 26.02 12.05
CA LEU A 538 15.23 24.65 11.92
C LEU A 538 14.53 23.80 12.97
N LEU A 539 13.96 22.67 12.56
CA LEU A 539 13.45 21.66 13.48
C LEU A 539 14.16 20.34 13.23
N PHE A 540 14.69 19.73 14.28
CA PHE A 540 15.26 18.39 14.22
C PHE A 540 14.97 17.60 15.50
N CYS A 541 15.15 16.28 15.45
CA CYS A 541 15.00 15.40 16.60
C CYS A 541 16.28 14.57 16.77
N PRO A 542 16.99 14.68 17.91
CA PRO A 542 18.27 13.99 18.11
C PRO A 542 18.22 12.46 17.97
N ARG A 543 17.08 11.86 18.32
CA ARG A 543 16.86 10.39 18.24
C ARG A 543 16.19 9.93 16.96
N LEU A 544 16.01 10.84 15.99
CA LEU A 544 15.49 10.47 14.68
C LEU A 544 16.54 9.64 13.93
N GLY A 545 16.20 8.41 13.57
CA GLY A 545 17.13 7.51 12.86
C GLY A 545 17.66 8.10 11.54
N GLU A 546 16.88 8.94 10.86
CA GLU A 546 17.31 9.69 9.68
C GLU A 546 18.47 10.65 10.00
N LEU A 547 18.33 11.48 11.04
CA LEU A 547 19.37 12.43 11.45
C LEU A 547 20.64 11.72 11.92
N GLN A 548 20.49 10.61 12.65
CA GLN A 548 21.60 9.76 13.05
C GLN A 548 22.30 9.15 11.83
N GLY A 549 21.54 8.71 10.83
CA GLY A 549 22.07 8.22 9.56
C GLY A 549 22.87 9.29 8.81
N TYR A 550 22.43 10.54 8.82
CA TYR A 550 23.18 11.66 8.24
C TYR A 550 24.50 11.90 8.95
N ALA A 551 24.50 11.95 10.28
CA ALA A 551 25.71 12.13 11.08
C ALA A 551 26.70 10.96 10.94
N ALA A 552 26.19 9.73 10.82
CA ALA A 552 27.03 8.55 10.58
C ALA A 552 27.66 8.58 9.17
N ALA A 553 26.93 9.06 8.17
CA ALA A 553 27.43 9.17 6.79
C ALA A 553 28.41 10.35 6.60
N ALA A 554 28.26 11.43 7.38
CA ALA A 554 29.12 12.61 7.36
C ALA A 554 29.48 13.04 8.80
N PRO A 555 30.53 12.46 9.40
CA PRO A 555 30.90 12.72 10.80
C PRO A 555 31.31 14.18 11.11
N GLU A 556 31.72 14.92 10.09
CA GLU A 556 32.06 16.35 10.16
C GLU A 556 30.94 17.25 9.58
N GLY A 557 29.77 16.67 9.29
CA GLY A 557 28.63 17.37 8.71
C GLY A 557 27.76 18.06 9.75
N PHE A 558 26.87 18.93 9.29
CA PHE A 558 25.99 19.72 10.15
C PHE A 558 25.11 18.86 11.08
N ALA A 559 24.62 17.71 10.62
CA ALA A 559 23.88 16.77 11.48
C ALA A 559 24.71 16.26 12.65
N ALA A 560 26.00 15.95 12.44
CA ALA A 560 26.90 15.51 13.50
C ALA A 560 27.16 16.63 14.52
N ASP A 561 27.35 17.87 14.06
CA ASP A 561 27.49 19.04 14.92
C ASP A 561 26.24 19.31 15.76
N LEU A 562 25.05 19.21 15.17
CA LEU A 562 23.77 19.32 15.88
C LEU A 562 23.64 18.27 16.98
N LEU A 563 24.01 17.02 16.70
CA LEU A 563 23.96 15.92 17.67
C LEU A 563 25.02 16.06 18.77
N ALA A 564 26.20 16.61 18.44
CA ALA A 564 27.27 16.88 19.39
C ALA A 564 27.05 18.15 20.23
N GLY A 565 26.01 18.93 19.94
CA GLY A 565 25.74 20.22 20.60
C GLY A 565 26.71 21.34 20.21
N ARG A 566 27.48 21.17 19.13
CA ARG A 566 28.35 22.20 18.55
C ARG A 566 27.54 23.14 17.66
N LEU A 567 26.65 23.90 18.31
CA LEU A 567 25.69 24.75 17.61
C LEU A 567 26.36 26.03 17.09
N PRO A 568 26.18 26.39 15.81
CA PRO A 568 26.65 27.67 15.31
C PRO A 568 25.88 28.84 15.91
N ASN A 569 26.52 30.01 15.94
CA ASN A 569 25.97 31.23 16.56
C ASN A 569 24.66 31.74 15.94
N TRP A 570 24.36 31.35 14.70
CA TRP A 570 23.14 31.74 13.98
C TRP A 570 21.93 30.86 14.33
N LEU A 571 22.07 29.81 15.14
CA LEU A 571 20.94 29.06 15.70
C LEU A 571 20.58 29.57 17.09
N VAL A 572 19.43 30.24 17.20
CA VAL A 572 18.89 30.73 18.47
C VAL A 572 17.81 29.76 18.96
N PRO A 573 17.95 29.14 20.15
CA PRO A 573 16.94 28.21 20.66
C PRO A 573 15.57 28.88 20.76
N LEU A 574 14.53 28.27 20.17
CA LEU A 574 13.15 28.70 20.30
C LEU A 574 12.34 27.76 21.18
N TYR A 575 12.48 26.46 20.94
CA TYR A 575 11.79 25.42 21.71
C TYR A 575 12.72 24.23 21.93
N ARG A 576 12.71 23.72 23.16
CA ARG A 576 13.27 22.43 23.55
C ARG A 576 12.23 21.67 24.36
N PRO A 577 12.15 20.34 24.22
CA PRO A 577 11.31 19.53 25.09
C PRO A 577 11.73 19.75 26.56
N PRO A 578 10.78 19.64 27.52
CA PRO A 578 11.08 19.73 28.95
C PRO A 578 12.22 18.79 29.36
N GLU A 579 12.97 19.14 30.41
CA GLU A 579 14.04 18.26 30.93
C GLU A 579 13.51 16.86 31.24
N GLY A 580 14.16 15.83 30.67
CA GLY A 580 13.75 14.43 30.79
C GLY A 580 12.69 13.97 29.78
N GLU A 581 12.10 14.87 28.98
CA GLU A 581 11.28 14.51 27.83
C GLU A 581 12.10 14.57 26.53
N GLU A 582 11.88 13.61 25.65
CA GLU A 582 12.50 13.59 24.33
C GLU A 582 11.51 14.07 23.26
N GLY A 583 11.99 14.85 22.29
CA GLY A 583 11.11 15.43 21.27
C GLY A 583 11.83 16.30 20.24
N PRO A 584 11.07 16.86 19.28
CA PRO A 584 11.59 17.80 18.30
C PRO A 584 12.09 19.08 19.00
N ILE A 585 13.22 19.58 18.54
CA ILE A 585 13.84 20.82 18.99
C ILE A 585 13.71 21.83 17.86
N VAL A 586 13.35 23.08 18.19
CA VAL A 586 13.20 24.16 17.20
C VAL A 586 14.16 25.29 17.53
N TYR A 587 14.86 25.76 16.50
CA TYR A 587 15.73 26.93 16.53
C TYR A 587 15.22 27.96 15.53
N THR A 588 15.35 29.24 15.87
CA THR A 588 15.30 30.34 14.91
C THR A 588 16.63 30.40 14.16
N VAL A 589 16.57 30.52 12.84
CA VAL A 589 17.74 30.78 11.99
C VAL A 589 17.93 32.29 11.90
N ALA A 590 18.93 32.81 12.59
CA ALA A 590 19.27 34.23 12.53
C ALA A 590 19.93 34.54 11.19
N PHE A 591 19.20 35.25 10.34
CA PHE A 591 19.78 35.96 9.22
C PHE A 591 20.17 37.35 9.73
N ASP A 592 21.46 37.65 9.79
CA ASP A 592 21.96 39.00 10.08
C ASP A 592 21.09 39.99 9.31
N ARG A 593 20.48 40.92 10.04
CA ARG A 593 19.78 42.05 9.43
C ARG A 593 20.83 42.81 8.63
N ASN A 594 20.64 42.90 7.31
CA ASN A 594 21.35 43.90 6.50
C ASN A 594 21.23 45.28 7.15
#